data_AF-Q30QD6-F1
#
_entry.id   AF-Q30QD6-F1
#
_cell.length_a   1.000
_cell.length_b   1.000
_cell.length_c   1.000
_cell.angle_alpha   90.00
_cell.angle_beta   90.00
_cell.angle_gamma   90.00
#
_symmetry.space_group_name_H-M   'P 1'
#
loop_
_entity.id
_entity.type
_entity.pdbx_description
1 polymer ?
#
loop_
_entity_poly.entity_id
_entity_poly.type
_entity_poly.pdbx_seq_one_letter_code
_entity_poly.pdbx_strand_id
1 'polypeptide(L)'
;MQRRELFSSLASSLKGEKKQEKQLRPPYFGDESLFHNECNRCDGVCATVCEEDIIKIADDKTPYILFSYNGCTYCDKCTDVCEFGVLKLEDKKYLNAIITINRDKCLSWSHTMCFSCKDPCLDNAIDFKAMFMPEINNKCTSCGFCISRCPTDAIDIKVL
;
A
#
# COMPACT_ATOMS: atom_id res chain seq x y z
N MET A 1 47.56 -42.17 2.89
CA MET A 1 46.51 -42.07 1.86
C MET A 1 45.96 -40.64 1.87
N GLN A 2 46.56 -39.78 1.03
CA GLN A 2 46.10 -38.41 0.77
C GLN A 2 44.79 -38.46 -0.01
N ARG A 3 43.75 -37.76 0.47
CA ARG A 3 42.54 -37.50 -0.32
C ARG A 3 42.24 -35.99 -0.35
N ARG A 4 42.82 -35.38 -1.38
CA ARG A 4 42.25 -34.35 -2.27
C ARG A 4 41.47 -33.19 -1.63
N GLU A 5 42.19 -32.09 -1.47
CA GLU A 5 41.77 -30.73 -1.83
C GLU A 5 41.04 -30.73 -3.18
N LEU A 6 39.79 -30.24 -3.25
CA LEU A 6 39.14 -29.72 -4.45
C LEU A 6 37.82 -29.08 -4.00
N PHE A 7 37.75 -27.75 -3.95
CA PHE A 7 36.65 -26.89 -4.44
C PHE A 7 36.98 -25.43 -4.07
N SER A 8 38.08 -24.93 -4.64
CA SER A 8 38.20 -23.51 -4.98
C SER A 8 37.22 -23.21 -6.12
N SER A 9 36.68 -21.98 -6.12
CA SER A 9 35.86 -21.34 -7.14
C SER A 9 34.34 -21.60 -7.07
N LEU A 10 33.64 -20.53 -6.64
CA LEU A 10 32.45 -19.92 -7.27
C LEU A 10 31.56 -19.23 -6.21
N ALA A 11 32.14 -18.28 -5.45
CA ALA A 11 31.35 -17.24 -4.79
C ALA A 11 31.37 -15.97 -5.68
N SER A 12 31.00 -16.14 -6.95
CA SER A 12 30.74 -15.02 -7.84
C SER A 12 29.25 -14.71 -7.78
N SER A 13 28.94 -13.56 -7.20
CA SER A 13 27.76 -12.77 -7.57
C SER A 13 26.40 -13.48 -7.47
N LEU A 14 26.00 -13.85 -6.26
CA LEU A 14 24.57 -13.78 -5.90
C LEU A 14 24.22 -12.31 -5.61
N LYS A 15 24.32 -11.48 -6.64
CA LYS A 15 23.59 -10.21 -6.67
C LYS A 15 22.16 -10.61 -6.99
N GLY A 16 21.46 -11.14 -5.97
CA GLY A 16 20.02 -11.31 -6.05
C GLY A 16 19.46 -9.96 -6.46
N GLU A 17 18.88 -9.90 -7.66
CA GLU A 17 18.08 -8.76 -8.07
C GLU A 17 16.99 -8.64 -7.01
N LYS A 18 17.17 -7.72 -6.05
CA LYS A 18 16.10 -7.32 -5.16
C LYS A 18 15.05 -6.76 -6.09
N LYS A 19 14.03 -7.57 -6.41
CA LYS A 19 12.83 -7.16 -7.11
C LYS A 19 12.34 -5.92 -6.36
N GLN A 20 12.56 -4.74 -6.92
CA GLN A 20 12.10 -3.50 -6.29
C GLN A 20 10.59 -3.64 -6.13
N GLU A 21 10.14 -3.69 -4.88
CA GLU A 21 8.72 -3.75 -4.60
C GLU A 21 8.08 -2.48 -5.14
N LYS A 22 7.05 -2.64 -5.97
CA LYS A 22 6.33 -1.53 -6.56
C LYS A 22 5.69 -0.74 -5.43
N GLN A 23 6.18 0.47 -5.19
CA GLN A 23 5.67 1.35 -4.15
C GLN A 23 4.25 1.82 -4.52
N LEU A 24 3.35 1.86 -3.54
CA LEU A 24 2.03 2.43 -3.71
C LEU A 24 2.17 3.96 -3.76
N ARG A 25 1.81 4.60 -4.88
CA ARG A 25 1.88 6.05 -5.00
C ARG A 25 0.64 6.73 -4.41
N PRO A 26 0.72 8.01 -3.99
CA PRO A 26 -0.44 8.79 -3.56
C PRO A 26 -1.56 8.81 -4.60
N PRO A 27 -2.81 9.11 -4.19
CA PRO A 27 -3.91 9.30 -5.13
C PRO A 27 -3.68 10.52 -6.04
N TYR A 28 -4.55 10.73 -7.03
CA TYR A 28 -4.51 11.89 -7.94
C TYR A 28 -3.31 11.96 -8.89
N PHE A 29 -2.53 10.88 -8.99
CA PHE A 29 -1.38 10.76 -9.88
C PHE A 29 -1.83 10.22 -11.25
N GLY A 30 -1.85 11.07 -12.29
CA GLY A 30 -2.29 10.70 -13.64
C GLY A 30 -1.18 10.25 -14.60
N ASP A 31 0.00 10.87 -14.54
CA ASP A 31 1.07 10.76 -15.54
C ASP A 31 2.40 10.32 -14.91
N GLU A 32 2.80 9.08 -15.20
CA GLU A 32 4.03 8.44 -14.70
C GLU A 32 5.31 9.18 -15.07
N SER A 33 5.37 9.75 -16.26
CA SER A 33 6.55 10.53 -16.68
C SER A 33 6.69 11.80 -15.86
N LEU A 34 5.59 12.53 -15.66
CA LEU A 34 5.57 13.77 -14.90
C LEU A 34 5.92 13.50 -13.42
N PHE A 35 5.41 12.42 -12.84
CA PHE A 35 5.75 12.04 -11.47
C PHE A 35 7.24 11.73 -11.29
N HIS A 36 7.84 10.95 -12.20
CA HIS A 36 9.26 10.62 -12.09
C HIS A 36 10.20 11.81 -12.36
N ASN A 37 9.78 12.74 -13.21
CA ASN A 37 10.62 13.86 -13.64
C ASN A 37 10.48 15.11 -12.77
N GLU A 38 9.29 15.36 -12.21
CA GLU A 38 9.01 16.60 -11.47
C GLU A 38 8.87 16.38 -9.96
N CYS A 39 8.36 15.22 -9.51
CA CYS A 39 8.05 15.03 -8.09
C CYS A 39 9.30 15.00 -7.20
N ASN A 40 10.40 14.46 -7.71
CA ASN A 40 11.69 14.40 -7.01
C ASN A 40 12.36 15.78 -6.80
N ARG A 41 11.82 16.84 -7.42
CA ARG A 41 12.27 18.24 -7.27
C ARG A 41 11.54 18.97 -6.15
N CYS A 42 10.49 18.39 -5.59
CA CYS A 42 9.72 18.94 -4.47
C CYS A 42 10.32 18.50 -3.12
N ASP A 43 10.17 19.34 -2.09
CA ASP A 43 10.57 19.01 -0.71
C ASP A 43 9.58 18.05 0.00
N GLY A 44 8.66 17.43 -0.74
CA GLY A 44 7.74 16.42 -0.20
C GLY A 44 6.62 16.99 0.70
N VAL A 45 6.20 18.23 0.47
CA VAL A 45 5.18 18.95 1.30
C VAL A 45 3.87 18.16 1.46
N CYS A 46 3.51 17.33 0.47
CA CYS A 46 2.35 16.44 0.54
C CYS A 46 2.38 15.48 1.75
N ALA A 47 3.57 15.06 2.21
CA ALA A 47 3.73 14.26 3.42
C ALA A 47 3.36 15.05 4.68
N THR A 48 3.77 16.31 4.76
CA THR A 48 3.54 17.19 5.92
C THR A 48 2.07 17.54 6.12
N VAL A 49 1.30 17.67 5.04
CA VAL A 49 -0.14 18.01 5.11
C VAL A 49 -1.06 16.78 5.28
N CYS A 50 -0.50 15.58 5.25
CA CYS A 50 -1.25 14.34 5.42
C CYS A 50 -1.54 14.09 6.90
N GLU A 51 -2.73 14.46 7.36
CA GLU A 51 -3.16 14.27 8.75
C GLU A 51 -3.17 12.79 9.19
N GLU A 52 -3.39 11.88 8.24
CA GLU A 52 -3.39 10.43 8.49
C GLU A 52 -1.98 9.84 8.58
N ASP A 53 -0.94 10.64 8.27
CA ASP A 53 0.48 10.28 8.30
C ASP A 53 0.85 9.04 7.44
N ILE A 54 0.12 8.84 6.34
CA ILE A 54 0.34 7.69 5.44
C ILE A 54 1.25 8.01 4.25
N ILE A 55 1.48 9.29 3.93
CA ILE A 55 2.39 9.70 2.84
C ILE A 55 3.80 9.81 3.41
N LYS A 56 4.72 9.00 2.88
CA LYS A 56 6.15 8.99 3.24
C LYS A 56 6.99 9.32 2.00
N ILE A 57 8.19 9.83 2.20
CA ILE A 57 9.12 10.18 1.11
C ILE A 57 10.20 9.10 1.02
N ALA A 58 10.36 8.51 -0.17
CA ALA A 58 11.38 7.50 -0.43
C ALA A 58 12.75 8.14 -0.73
N ASP A 59 13.80 7.31 -0.84
CA ASP A 59 15.16 7.75 -1.14
C ASP A 59 15.28 8.47 -2.50
N ASP A 60 14.39 8.15 -3.45
CA ASP A 60 14.29 8.82 -4.75
C ASP A 60 13.58 10.18 -4.70
N LYS A 61 13.27 10.66 -3.48
CA LYS A 61 12.52 11.88 -3.16
C LYS A 61 11.07 11.89 -3.64
N THR A 62 10.53 10.75 -4.07
CA THR A 62 9.12 10.66 -4.46
C THR A 62 8.26 10.14 -3.31
N PRO A 63 6.99 10.58 -3.22
CA PRO A 63 6.08 10.15 -2.18
C PRO A 63 5.54 8.74 -2.45
N TYR A 64 5.34 7.98 -1.39
CA TYR A 64 4.64 6.69 -1.40
C TYR A 64 3.70 6.58 -0.20
N ILE A 65 2.73 5.67 -0.30
CA ILE A 65 1.76 5.38 0.74
C ILE A 65 2.24 4.20 1.58
N LEU A 66 2.26 4.39 2.89
CA LEU A 66 2.49 3.36 3.88
C LEU A 66 1.35 3.35 4.90
N PHE A 67 0.58 2.27 4.92
CA PHE A 67 -0.50 2.08 5.89
C PHE A 67 0.07 1.55 7.20
N SER A 68 0.48 2.45 8.10
CA SER A 68 0.95 2.07 9.43
C SER A 68 -0.21 1.95 10.43
N TYR A 69 -0.98 3.04 10.62
CA TYR A 69 -2.06 3.09 11.61
C TYR A 69 -3.40 3.52 11.02
N ASN A 70 -3.38 4.30 9.95
CA ASN A 70 -4.55 4.88 9.31
C ASN A 70 -4.61 4.54 7.81
N GLY A 71 -5.64 5.07 7.15
CA GLY A 71 -5.87 4.97 5.71
C GLY A 71 -5.98 6.32 5.04
N CYS A 72 -6.18 6.34 3.73
CA CYS A 72 -6.40 7.55 2.95
C CYS A 72 -7.87 7.97 3.04
N THR A 73 -8.12 9.21 3.46
CA THR A 73 -9.46 9.81 3.51
C THR A 73 -9.89 10.47 2.20
N TYR A 74 -9.01 10.50 1.19
CA TYR A 74 -9.24 11.21 -0.07
C TYR A 74 -9.62 12.69 0.14
N CYS A 75 -8.98 13.35 1.10
CA CYS A 75 -9.27 14.71 1.55
C CYS A 75 -8.74 15.84 0.64
N ASP A 76 -8.14 15.49 -0.50
CA ASP A 76 -7.61 16.43 -1.51
C ASP A 76 -6.43 17.33 -1.04
N LYS A 77 -6.09 17.41 0.27
CA LYS A 77 -4.99 18.26 0.79
C LYS A 77 -3.63 18.07 0.11
N CYS A 78 -3.31 16.85 -0.33
CA CYS A 78 -2.05 16.57 -1.04
C CYS A 78 -2.01 17.16 -2.46
N THR A 79 -3.16 17.38 -3.10
CA THR A 79 -3.24 18.08 -4.40
C THR A 79 -3.12 19.58 -4.23
N ASP A 80 -3.71 20.14 -3.16
CA ASP A 80 -3.73 21.59 -2.92
C ASP A 80 -2.32 22.18 -2.77
N VAL A 81 -1.36 21.40 -2.26
CA VAL A 81 0.03 21.81 -2.06
C VAL A 81 0.97 21.33 -3.19
N CYS A 82 0.46 20.70 -4.24
CA CYS A 82 1.29 20.16 -5.32
C CYS A 82 1.61 21.23 -6.38
N GLU A 83 2.62 22.04 -6.12
CA GLU A 83 3.02 23.15 -7.02
C GLU A 83 3.51 22.69 -8.40
N PHE A 84 4.04 21.48 -8.50
CA PHE A 84 4.53 20.89 -9.76
C PHE A 84 3.41 20.24 -10.60
N GLY A 85 2.16 20.27 -10.14
CA GLY A 85 1.03 19.69 -10.86
C GLY A 85 1.13 18.18 -11.07
N VAL A 86 1.87 17.47 -10.21
CA VAL A 86 2.01 16.01 -10.24
C VAL A 86 0.77 15.30 -9.70
N LEU A 87 0.22 15.83 -8.62
CA LEU A 87 -1.04 15.38 -8.02
C LEU A 87 -2.11 16.40 -8.37
N LYS A 88 -3.08 16.02 -9.19
CA LYS A 88 -4.11 16.93 -9.73
C LYS A 88 -5.49 16.45 -9.39
N LEU A 89 -6.34 17.36 -8.91
CA LEU A 89 -7.74 17.04 -8.58
C LEU A 89 -8.53 16.50 -9.79
N GLU A 90 -8.16 16.93 -11.00
CA GLU A 90 -8.72 16.43 -12.26
C GLU A 90 -8.45 14.94 -12.50
N ASP A 91 -7.34 14.42 -11.95
CA ASP A 91 -6.92 13.03 -12.02
C ASP A 91 -7.47 12.20 -10.84
N LYS A 92 -8.55 12.65 -10.19
CA LYS A 92 -9.13 11.99 -9.01
C LYS A 92 -9.48 10.53 -9.30
N LYS A 93 -8.71 9.66 -8.67
CA LYS A 93 -8.90 8.21 -8.65
C LYS A 93 -8.47 7.64 -7.31
N TYR A 94 -9.06 6.50 -6.98
CA TYR A 94 -8.65 5.72 -5.82
C TYR A 94 -7.21 5.21 -5.98
N LEU A 95 -6.62 4.83 -4.85
CA LEU A 95 -5.29 4.25 -4.83
C LEU A 95 -5.20 3.06 -5.79
N ASN A 96 -4.13 3.02 -6.57
CA ASN A 96 -3.89 1.97 -7.56
C ASN A 96 -3.41 0.68 -6.87
N ALA A 97 -4.31 0.07 -6.11
CA ALA A 97 -4.08 -1.15 -5.35
C ALA A 97 -5.38 -1.94 -5.22
N ILE A 98 -5.24 -3.23 -4.92
CA ILE A 98 -6.33 -4.12 -4.55
C ILE A 98 -6.09 -4.60 -3.13
N ILE A 99 -7.12 -4.49 -2.28
CA ILE A 99 -7.14 -5.06 -0.94
C ILE A 99 -7.87 -6.41 -0.99
N THR A 100 -7.30 -7.42 -0.35
CA THR A 100 -7.87 -8.78 -0.25
C THR A 100 -7.82 -9.30 1.18
N ILE A 101 -8.68 -10.26 1.51
CA ILE A 101 -8.68 -10.94 2.81
C ILE A 101 -8.08 -12.34 2.64
N ASN A 102 -6.98 -12.60 3.35
CA ASN A 102 -6.38 -13.92 3.47
C ASN A 102 -7.26 -14.80 4.38
N ARG A 103 -7.87 -15.83 3.80
CA ARG A 103 -8.80 -16.71 4.53
C ARG A 103 -8.11 -17.49 5.64
N ASP A 104 -6.89 -17.95 5.41
CA ASP A 104 -6.16 -18.80 6.36
C ASP A 104 -5.71 -18.03 7.61
N LYS A 105 -5.47 -16.72 7.47
CA LYS A 105 -5.08 -15.85 8.59
C LYS A 105 -6.28 -15.20 9.29
N CYS A 106 -7.45 -15.17 8.65
CA CYS A 106 -8.58 -14.39 9.14
C CYS A 106 -9.30 -15.13 10.28
N LEU A 107 -9.40 -14.47 11.45
CA LEU A 107 -10.12 -15.01 12.62
C LEU A 107 -11.59 -15.33 12.31
N SER A 108 -12.25 -14.51 11.50
CA SER A 108 -13.65 -14.73 11.13
C SER A 108 -13.84 -16.00 10.30
N TRP A 109 -12.91 -16.26 9.36
CA TRP A 109 -12.87 -17.53 8.63
C TRP A 109 -12.51 -18.73 9.53
N SER A 110 -11.95 -18.49 10.71
CA SER A 110 -11.67 -19.48 11.77
C SER A 110 -12.75 -19.51 12.87
N HIS A 111 -14.02 -19.22 12.52
CA HIS A 111 -15.18 -19.27 13.43
C HIS A 111 -15.12 -18.37 14.67
N THR A 112 -14.29 -17.32 14.65
CA THR A 112 -14.24 -16.32 15.71
C THR A 112 -15.01 -15.08 15.30
N MET A 113 -15.92 -14.56 16.15
CA MET A 113 -16.62 -13.30 15.86
C MET A 113 -15.63 -12.13 15.82
N CYS A 114 -15.28 -11.68 14.61
CA CYS A 114 -14.33 -10.59 14.37
C CYS A 114 -14.85 -9.69 13.25
N PHE A 115 -15.08 -8.42 13.56
CA PHE A 115 -15.58 -7.39 12.62
C PHE A 115 -14.60 -6.22 12.48
N SER A 116 -13.38 -6.33 12.99
CA SER A 116 -12.42 -5.22 13.10
C SER A 116 -12.06 -4.56 11.77
N CYS A 117 -12.12 -5.28 10.65
CA CYS A 117 -11.91 -4.69 9.32
C CYS A 117 -13.13 -3.94 8.80
N LYS A 118 -14.33 -4.31 9.23
CA LYS A 118 -15.61 -3.72 8.80
C LYS A 118 -15.91 -2.42 9.50
N ASP A 119 -15.67 -2.35 10.80
CA ASP A 119 -15.93 -1.15 11.62
C ASP A 119 -15.29 0.14 11.05
N PRO A 120 -14.03 0.16 10.57
CA PRO A 120 -13.44 1.35 9.98
C PRO A 120 -13.80 1.57 8.49
N CYS A 121 -14.57 0.66 7.86
CA CYS A 121 -14.87 0.72 6.44
C CYS A 121 -16.08 1.64 6.14
N LEU A 122 -15.79 2.92 5.93
CA LEU A 122 -16.81 3.94 5.66
C LEU A 122 -17.61 3.68 4.36
N ASP A 123 -16.98 3.05 3.37
CA ASP A 123 -17.60 2.75 2.07
C ASP A 123 -18.52 1.51 2.09
N ASN A 124 -18.66 0.83 3.24
CA ASN A 124 -19.39 -0.44 3.38
C ASN A 124 -18.93 -1.49 2.34
N ALA A 125 -17.62 -1.61 2.18
CA ALA A 125 -17.00 -2.49 1.19
C ALA A 125 -16.75 -3.92 1.69
N ILE A 126 -17.10 -4.24 2.94
CA ILE A 126 -16.89 -5.56 3.55
C ILE A 126 -18.23 -6.19 3.95
N ASP A 127 -18.64 -7.18 3.17
CA ASP A 127 -19.84 -7.97 3.39
C ASP A 127 -19.49 -9.23 4.20
N PHE A 128 -20.39 -9.66 5.07
CA PHE A 128 -20.23 -10.91 5.82
C PHE A 128 -21.30 -11.90 5.36
N LYS A 129 -20.87 -12.95 4.66
CA LYS A 129 -21.75 -14.08 4.33
C LYS A 129 -21.81 -15.04 5.52
N ALA A 130 -23.00 -15.60 5.77
CA ALA A 130 -23.23 -16.56 6.85
C ALA A 130 -22.62 -16.11 8.20
N MET A 131 -22.71 -14.80 8.52
CA MET A 131 -22.17 -14.15 9.72
C MET A 131 -20.64 -14.12 9.87
N PHE A 132 -19.89 -15.05 9.27
CA PHE A 132 -18.45 -15.26 9.56
C PHE A 132 -17.53 -15.14 8.34
N MET A 133 -18.06 -15.01 7.12
CA MET A 133 -17.25 -15.06 5.91
C MET A 133 -17.14 -13.65 5.31
N PRO A 134 -16.14 -12.84 5.74
CA PRO A 134 -15.93 -11.52 5.18
C PRO A 134 -15.46 -11.62 3.73
N GLU A 135 -16.06 -10.81 2.87
CA GLU A 135 -15.69 -10.63 1.47
C GLU A 135 -15.66 -9.13 1.12
N ILE A 136 -14.68 -8.74 0.31
CA ILE A 136 -14.56 -7.36 -0.18
C ILE A 136 -15.34 -7.23 -1.47
N ASN A 137 -16.24 -6.25 -1.54
CA ASN A 137 -17.05 -5.95 -2.72
C ASN A 137 -16.45 -4.81 -3.56
N ASN A 138 -17.15 -4.42 -4.62
CA ASN A 138 -16.70 -3.42 -5.60
C ASN A 138 -16.71 -1.96 -5.10
N LYS A 139 -17.22 -1.68 -3.89
CA LYS A 139 -17.15 -0.35 -3.27
C LYS A 139 -15.80 -0.07 -2.62
N CYS A 140 -14.91 -1.07 -2.56
CA CYS A 140 -13.60 -0.89 -1.97
C CYS A 140 -12.80 0.17 -2.72
N THR A 141 -12.43 1.22 -2.00
CA THR A 141 -11.63 2.33 -2.51
C THR A 141 -10.14 2.10 -2.28
N SER A 142 -9.72 0.96 -1.76
CA SER A 142 -8.33 0.69 -1.36
C SER A 142 -7.76 1.73 -0.37
N CYS A 143 -8.62 2.37 0.44
CA CYS A 143 -8.24 3.40 1.41
C CYS A 143 -7.30 2.88 2.51
N GLY A 144 -7.26 1.58 2.78
CA GLY A 144 -6.29 0.98 3.70
C GLY A 144 -6.65 1.05 5.20
N PHE A 145 -7.75 1.70 5.58
CA PHE A 145 -8.17 1.79 6.99
C PHE A 145 -8.42 0.43 7.67
N CYS A 146 -8.74 -0.62 6.91
CA CYS A 146 -8.92 -1.97 7.43
C CYS A 146 -7.61 -2.71 7.73
N ILE A 147 -6.48 -2.28 7.14
CA ILE A 147 -5.20 -3.00 7.21
C ILE A 147 -4.67 -3.01 8.64
N SER A 148 -4.48 -1.83 9.24
CA SER A 148 -3.95 -1.67 10.60
C SER A 148 -4.89 -2.18 11.70
N ARG A 149 -6.18 -2.38 11.37
CA ARG A 149 -7.20 -2.86 12.32
C ARG A 149 -7.31 -4.38 12.37
N CYS A 150 -6.67 -5.08 11.43
CA CYS A 150 -6.70 -6.53 11.42
C CYS A 150 -5.75 -7.08 12.51
N PRO A 151 -6.26 -7.81 13.52
CA PRO A 151 -5.42 -8.30 14.61
C PRO A 151 -4.47 -9.44 14.21
N THR A 152 -4.63 -10.01 13.01
CA THR A 152 -3.86 -11.16 12.52
C THR A 152 -3.20 -10.92 11.16
N ASP A 153 -3.08 -9.66 10.74
CA ASP A 153 -2.48 -9.28 9.45
C ASP A 153 -3.04 -10.09 8.27
N ALA A 154 -4.35 -10.31 8.29
CA ALA A 154 -5.08 -11.07 7.26
C ALA A 154 -5.56 -10.18 6.10
N ILE A 155 -5.31 -8.87 6.14
CA ILE A 155 -5.67 -7.94 5.06
C ILE A 155 -4.42 -7.72 4.22
N ASP A 156 -4.41 -8.28 3.02
CA ASP A 156 -3.32 -8.14 2.07
C ASP A 156 -3.59 -6.96 1.13
N ILE A 157 -2.52 -6.32 0.66
CA ILE A 157 -2.58 -5.26 -0.36
C ILE A 157 -1.66 -5.60 -1.53
N LYS A 158 -2.15 -5.41 -2.74
CA LYS A 158 -1.39 -5.59 -3.98
C LYS A 158 -1.43 -4.33 -4.83
N VAL A 159 -0.26 -3.77 -5.15
CA VAL A 159 -0.14 -2.58 -6.00
C VAL A 159 -0.37 -2.92 -7.48
N LEU A 160 -1.17 -2.06 -8.12
CA LEU A 160 -1.46 -1.84 -9.54
C LEU A 160 -0.25 -1.60 -10.43
#